data_AF-A0A2G8RCL8-F1
#
_entry.id   AF-A0A2G8RCL8-F1
#
_cell.length_a   1.000
_cell.length_b   1.000
_cell.length_c   1.000
_cell.angle_alpha   90.00
_cell.angle_beta   90.00
_cell.angle_gamma   90.00
#
_symmetry.space_group_name_H-M   'P 1'
#
loop_
_entity.id
_entity.type
_entity.pdbx_description
1 polymer ?
#
loop_
_entity_poly.entity_id
_entity_poly.type
_entity_poly.pdbx_seq_one_letter_code
_entity_poly.pdbx_strand_id
1 'polypeptide(L)'
;MREALKMERSDLASGGGNYQGDRLFHRLIAEATQNSVLIDVIEDLWCRRECSPMWAKLHSRIFETTYRQAWFADHQAILSALQARDAAGARHAMWTHLDNVRNTLMALSDVDDPGFDGYLFEPVALKA
;
A
#
# COMPACT_ATOMS: atom_id res chain seq x y z
N MET A 1 -10.65 -8.62 7.69
CA MET A 1 -9.38 -7.86 7.78
C MET A 1 -8.27 -8.65 8.46
N ARG A 2 -8.48 -9.25 9.65
CA ARG A 2 -7.45 -10.08 10.32
C ARG A 2 -6.92 -11.23 9.44
N GLU A 3 -7.82 -11.92 8.73
CA GLU A 3 -7.41 -13.00 7.81
C GLU A 3 -6.60 -12.47 6.62
N ALA A 4 -6.87 -11.25 6.15
CA ALA A 4 -6.09 -10.62 5.08
C ALA A 4 -4.65 -10.35 5.53
N LEU A 5 -4.45 -9.83 6.75
CA LEU A 5 -3.10 -9.66 7.31
C LEU A 5 -2.39 -10.99 7.58
N LYS A 6 -3.12 -12.05 7.97
CA LYS A 6 -2.51 -13.38 8.10
C LYS A 6 -2.02 -13.91 6.76
N MET A 7 -2.81 -13.72 5.70
CA MET A 7 -2.43 -14.07 4.33
C MET A 7 -1.19 -13.28 3.91
N GLU A 8 -1.19 -11.97 4.12
CA GLU A 8 -0.03 -11.11 3.82
C GLU A 8 1.23 -11.56 4.58
N ARG A 9 1.11 -11.87 5.87
CA ARG A 9 2.24 -12.40 6.65
C ARG A 9 2.78 -13.71 6.07
N SER A 10 1.90 -14.59 5.60
CA SER A 10 2.28 -15.84 4.94
C SER A 10 2.94 -15.58 3.58
N ASP A 11 2.45 -14.60 2.83
CA ASP A 11 3.04 -14.18 1.55
C ASP A 11 4.46 -13.62 1.76
N LEU A 12 4.68 -12.84 2.82
CA LEU A 12 6.01 -12.35 3.18
C LEU A 12 6.97 -13.48 3.57
N ALA A 13 6.49 -14.48 4.33
CA ALA A 13 7.29 -15.62 4.73
C ALA A 13 7.67 -16.54 3.56
N SER A 14 6.87 -16.55 2.48
CA SER A 14 7.09 -17.38 1.28
C SER A 14 7.86 -16.67 0.17
N GLY A 15 8.49 -15.52 0.46
CA GLY A 15 9.37 -14.81 -0.46
C GLY A 15 8.74 -13.60 -1.15
N GLY A 16 7.54 -13.17 -0.73
CA GLY A 16 7.00 -11.86 -1.11
C GLY A 16 6.67 -11.73 -2.61
N GLY A 17 6.15 -12.77 -3.26
CA GLY A 17 5.69 -12.67 -4.65
C GLY A 17 4.23 -12.21 -4.78
N ASN A 18 3.43 -12.42 -3.74
CA ASN A 18 1.98 -12.31 -3.77
C ASN A 18 1.50 -11.08 -2.99
N TYR A 19 0.50 -10.38 -3.54
CA TYR A 19 -0.13 -9.19 -2.95
C TYR A 19 -1.61 -9.44 -2.60
N GLN A 20 -2.06 -10.69 -2.63
CA GLN A 20 -3.46 -11.01 -2.36
C GLN A 20 -3.89 -10.58 -0.96
N GLY A 21 -3.04 -10.77 0.06
CA GLY A 21 -3.33 -10.32 1.42
C GLY A 21 -3.52 -8.80 1.50
N ASP A 22 -2.62 -8.05 0.87
CA ASP A 22 -2.62 -6.59 0.78
C ASP A 22 -3.88 -6.06 0.03
N ARG A 23 -4.12 -6.57 -1.18
CA ARG A 23 -5.31 -6.24 -1.98
C ARG A 23 -6.60 -6.52 -1.22
N LEU A 24 -6.71 -7.69 -0.60
CA LEU A 24 -7.87 -8.05 0.19
C LEU A 24 -8.04 -7.13 1.41
N PHE A 25 -6.95 -6.71 2.05
CA PHE A 25 -7.02 -5.79 3.18
C PHE A 25 -7.63 -4.45 2.78
N HIS A 26 -7.12 -3.81 1.72
CA HIS A 26 -7.66 -2.54 1.21
C HIS A 26 -9.11 -2.67 0.73
N ARG A 27 -9.45 -3.75 0.02
CA ARG A 27 -10.82 -4.04 -0.41
C ARG A 27 -11.77 -4.14 0.80
N LEU A 28 -11.38 -4.85 1.85
CA LEU A 28 -12.21 -4.99 3.06
C LEU A 28 -12.43 -3.66 3.80
N ILE A 29 -11.46 -2.74 3.75
CA ILE A 29 -11.66 -1.37 4.27
C ILE A 29 -12.71 -0.63 3.45
N ALA A 30 -12.63 -0.70 2.11
CA ALA A 30 -13.63 -0.09 1.24
C ALA A 30 -15.03 -0.70 1.45
N GLU A 31 -15.13 -2.03 1.54
CA GLU A 31 -16.39 -2.73 1.83
C GLU A 31 -17.01 -2.30 3.17
N ALA A 32 -16.18 -2.06 4.19
CA ALA A 32 -16.65 -1.59 5.50
C ALA A 32 -17.29 -0.19 5.46
N THR A 33 -17.03 0.61 4.42
CA THR A 33 -17.70 1.91 4.20
C THR A 33 -19.12 1.77 3.66
N GLN A 34 -19.50 0.58 3.18
CA GLN A 34 -20.76 0.31 2.47
C GLN A 34 -20.99 1.21 1.24
N ASN A 35 -19.91 1.75 0.66
CA ASN A 35 -19.96 2.56 -0.55
C ASN A 35 -19.40 1.78 -1.73
N SER A 36 -20.26 1.35 -2.65
CA SER A 36 -19.88 0.56 -3.81
C SER A 36 -18.89 1.28 -4.73
N VAL A 37 -18.98 2.61 -4.84
CA VAL A 37 -18.06 3.41 -5.66
C VAL A 37 -16.63 3.29 -5.13
N LEU A 38 -16.43 3.26 -3.81
CA LEU A 38 -15.10 3.11 -3.23
C LEU A 38 -14.52 1.70 -3.47
N ILE A 39 -15.37 0.68 -3.50
CA ILE A 39 -14.95 -0.69 -3.82
C ILE A 39 -14.47 -0.74 -5.28
N ASP A 40 -15.25 -0.18 -6.21
CA ASP A 40 -14.92 -0.16 -7.64
C ASP A 40 -13.62 0.60 -7.91
N VAL A 41 -13.41 1.75 -7.25
CA VAL A 41 -12.18 2.53 -7.35
C VAL A 41 -10.97 1.73 -6.89
N ILE A 42 -11.06 1.04 -5.74
CA ILE A 42 -9.93 0.23 -5.24
C ILE A 42 -9.60 -0.91 -6.20
N GLU A 43 -10.61 -1.61 -6.73
CA GLU A 43 -10.39 -2.69 -7.70
C GLU A 43 -9.77 -2.19 -9.01
N ASP A 44 -10.22 -1.04 -9.53
CA ASP A 44 -9.64 -0.42 -10.72
C ASP A 44 -8.17 -0.02 -10.50
N LEU A 45 -7.84 0.58 -9.35
CA LEU A 45 -6.47 0.92 -8.99
C LEU A 45 -5.56 -0.32 -8.91
N TRP A 46 -6.05 -1.42 -8.34
CA TRP A 46 -5.33 -2.68 -8.31
C TRP A 46 -5.11 -3.25 -9.71
N CYS A 47 -6.13 -3.23 -10.56
CA CYS A 47 -6.00 -3.69 -11.95
C CYS A 47 -4.96 -2.85 -12.73
N ARG A 48 -5.01 -1.52 -12.62
CA ARG A 48 -4.03 -0.62 -13.25
C ARG A 48 -2.60 -0.89 -12.77
N ARG A 49 -2.43 -1.12 -11.46
CA ARG A 49 -1.15 -1.48 -10.86
C ARG A 49 -0.62 -2.79 -11.43
N GLU A 50 -1.44 -3.84 -11.46
CA GLU A 50 -1.08 -5.17 -11.97
C GLU A 50 -0.76 -5.16 -13.48
N CYS A 51 -1.49 -4.36 -14.26
CA CYS A 51 -1.30 -4.25 -15.71
C CYS A 51 -0.19 -3.27 -16.12
N SER A 52 0.39 -2.50 -15.20
CA SER A 52 1.39 -1.47 -15.51
C SER A 52 2.78 -2.08 -15.78
N PRO A 53 3.35 -1.91 -17.00
CA PRO A 53 4.69 -2.39 -17.31
C PRO A 53 5.77 -1.70 -16.46
N MET A 54 5.55 -0.43 -16.12
CA MET A 54 6.40 0.33 -15.20
C MET A 54 6.41 -0.33 -13.82
N TRP A 55 5.24 -0.69 -13.30
CA TRP A 55 5.12 -1.35 -12.01
C TRP A 55 5.81 -2.71 -11.99
N ALA A 56 5.64 -3.50 -13.06
CA ALA A 56 6.32 -4.79 -13.22
C ALA A 56 7.86 -4.64 -13.25
N LYS A 57 8.38 -3.66 -13.99
CA LYS A 57 9.81 -3.37 -14.08
C LYS A 57 10.39 -2.89 -12.75
N LEU A 58 9.70 -1.97 -12.06
CA LEU A 58 10.10 -1.51 -10.73
C LEU A 58 10.21 -2.70 -9.77
N HIS A 59 9.20 -3.57 -9.74
CA HIS A 59 9.16 -4.73 -8.87
C HIS A 59 10.22 -5.80 -9.18
N SER A 60 10.59 -5.98 -10.44
CA SER A 60 11.70 -6.89 -10.80
C SER A 60 13.05 -6.46 -10.22
N ARG A 61 13.21 -5.19 -9.82
CA ARG A 61 14.43 -4.65 -9.22
C ARG A 61 14.44 -4.76 -7.69
N ILE A 62 13.29 -5.06 -7.07
CA ILE A 62 13.17 -5.04 -5.61
C ILE A 62 13.33 -6.46 -5.05
N PHE A 63 14.59 -6.83 -4.81
CA PHE A 63 14.97 -8.15 -4.31
C PHE A 63 14.83 -8.29 -2.78
N GLU A 64 14.84 -7.18 -2.04
CA GLU A 64 14.75 -7.21 -0.57
C GLU A 64 13.32 -7.02 -0.08
N THR A 65 12.75 -8.01 0.61
CA THR A 65 11.41 -7.92 1.22
C THR A 65 11.33 -7.00 2.45
N THR A 66 12.41 -6.27 2.77
CA THR A 66 12.55 -5.43 3.96
C THR A 66 11.48 -4.34 4.04
N TYR A 67 11.24 -3.62 2.95
CA TYR A 67 10.20 -2.58 2.90
C TYR A 67 8.78 -3.15 3.07
N ARG A 68 8.52 -4.38 2.61
CA ARG A 68 7.20 -5.01 2.78
C ARG A 68 6.94 -5.45 4.20
N GLN A 69 7.98 -5.78 4.97
CA GLN A 69 7.83 -6.00 6.41
C GLN A 69 7.42 -4.69 7.13
N ALA A 70 7.98 -3.55 6.70
CA ALA A 70 7.57 -2.25 7.22
C ALA A 70 6.11 -1.93 6.84
N TRP A 71 5.70 -2.14 5.59
CA TRP A 71 4.31 -1.93 5.17
C TRP A 71 3.32 -2.84 5.91
N PHE A 72 3.72 -4.09 6.19
CA PHE A 72 2.91 -4.98 7.02
C PHE A 72 2.71 -4.43 8.43
N ALA A 73 3.74 -3.83 9.04
CA ALA A 73 3.61 -3.16 10.33
C ALA A 73 2.64 -1.96 10.25
N ASP A 74 2.68 -1.19 9.14
CA ASP A 74 1.73 -0.11 8.89
C ASP A 74 0.28 -0.65 8.82
N HIS A 75 0.04 -1.78 8.14
CA HIS A 75 -1.27 -2.44 8.11
C HIS A 75 -1.75 -2.88 9.49
N GLN A 76 -0.84 -3.37 10.34
CA GLN A 76 -1.17 -3.70 11.74
C GLN A 76 -1.61 -2.45 12.51
N ALA A 77 -0.95 -1.31 12.32
CA ALA A 77 -1.34 -0.05 12.94
C ALA A 77 -2.72 0.43 12.47
N ILE A 78 -2.98 0.39 11.16
CA ILE A 78 -4.29 0.73 10.58
C ILE A 78 -5.39 -0.17 11.17
N LEU A 79 -5.18 -1.49 11.16
CA LEU A 79 -6.17 -2.43 11.69
C LEU A 79 -6.42 -2.22 13.19
N SER A 80 -5.39 -1.88 13.96
CA SER A 80 -5.51 -1.61 15.39
C SER A 80 -6.38 -0.38 15.66
N ALA A 81 -6.16 0.71 14.93
CA ALA A 81 -6.97 1.92 15.03
C ALA A 81 -8.44 1.67 14.60
N LEU A 82 -8.65 0.92 13.50
CA LEU A 82 -10.00 0.53 13.06
C LEU A 82 -10.73 -0.32 14.12
N GLN A 83 -10.04 -1.28 14.75
CA GLN A 83 -10.63 -2.10 15.83
C GLN A 83 -10.97 -1.29 17.07
N ALA A 84 -10.16 -0.27 17.39
CA ALA A 84 -10.41 0.68 18.46
C ALA A 84 -11.52 1.69 18.13
N ARG A 85 -12.06 1.68 16.89
CA ARG A 85 -13.00 2.68 16.36
C ARG A 85 -12.44 4.11 16.40
N ASP A 86 -11.12 4.24 16.34
CA ASP A 86 -10.44 5.53 16.27
C ASP A 86 -10.31 5.97 14.81
N ALA A 87 -11.27 6.78 14.37
CA ALA A 87 -11.29 7.28 12.99
C ALA A 87 -10.10 8.20 12.67
N ALA A 88 -9.66 9.02 13.63
CA ALA A 88 -8.53 9.94 13.42
C ALA A 88 -7.21 9.15 13.35
N GLY A 89 -7.02 8.19 14.25
CA GLY A 89 -5.89 7.28 14.24
C GLY A 89 -5.83 6.43 12.98
N ALA A 90 -6.96 5.89 12.52
CA ALA A 90 -7.02 5.11 11.28
C ALA A 90 -6.65 5.95 10.05
N ARG A 91 -7.14 7.20 9.99
CA ARG A 91 -6.79 8.15 8.92
C ARG A 91 -5.30 8.48 8.93
N HIS A 92 -4.75 8.77 10.11
CA HIS A 92 -3.33 9.08 10.25
C HIS A 92 -2.46 7.88 9.87
N ALA A 93 -2.78 6.68 10.36
CA ALA A 93 -2.04 5.46 10.05
C ALA A 93 -2.06 5.14 8.55
N MET A 94 -3.22 5.30 7.87
CA MET A 94 -3.30 5.10 6.42
C MET A 94 -2.50 6.14 5.65
N TRP A 95 -2.49 7.40 6.09
CA TRP A 95 -1.65 8.42 5.44
C TRP A 95 -0.16 8.10 5.58
N THR A 96 0.28 7.75 6.79
CA THR A 96 1.67 7.38 7.06
C THR A 96 2.08 6.16 6.23
N HIS A 97 1.21 5.16 6.12
CA HIS A 97 1.42 4.02 5.24
C HIS A 97 1.65 4.44 3.78
N LEU A 98 0.77 5.28 3.21
CA LEU A 98 0.90 5.75 1.84
C LEU A 98 2.17 6.60 1.63
N ASP A 99 2.56 7.39 2.63
CA ASP A 99 3.80 8.18 2.60
C ASP A 99 5.04 7.28 2.59
N ASN A 100 5.06 6.25 3.45
CA ASN A 100 6.10 5.22 3.49
C ASN A 100 6.20 4.46 2.16
N VAL A 101 5.05 4.08 1.57
CA VAL A 101 5.00 3.44 0.25
C VAL A 101 5.59 4.37 -0.80
N ARG A 102 5.19 5.64 -0.86
CA ARG A 102 5.75 6.62 -1.80
C ARG A 102 7.27 6.73 -1.64
N ASN A 103 7.77 6.93 -0.42
CA ASN A 103 9.20 7.13 -0.16
C ASN A 103 10.02 5.92 -0.61
N THR A 104 9.54 4.71 -0.33
CA THR A 104 10.15 3.46 -0.83
C THR A 104 10.15 3.40 -2.35
N LEU A 105 9.01 3.68 -3.01
CA LEU A 105 8.92 3.63 -4.47
C LEU A 105 9.83 4.67 -5.13
N MET A 106 9.97 5.86 -4.55
CA MET A 106 10.89 6.90 -5.01
C MET A 106 12.35 6.46 -4.88
N ALA A 107 12.72 5.87 -3.73
CA ALA A 107 14.08 5.37 -3.51
C ALA A 107 14.45 4.21 -4.44
N LEU A 108 13.46 3.42 -4.88
CA LEU A 108 13.65 2.29 -5.80
C LEU A 108 13.51 2.68 -7.28
N SER A 109 12.95 3.86 -7.54
CA SER A 109 12.83 4.39 -8.90
C SER A 109 14.18 4.88 -9.39
N ASP A 110 14.34 4.84 -10.72
CA ASP A 110 15.56 5.30 -11.39
C ASP A 110 15.55 6.82 -11.45
N VAL A 111 15.97 7.47 -10.35
CA VAL A 111 15.92 8.94 -10.21
C VAL A 111 16.81 9.68 -11.22
N ASP A 112 17.76 8.96 -11.83
CA ASP A 112 18.68 9.46 -12.85
C ASP A 112 18.13 9.27 -14.28
N ASP A 113 16.97 8.62 -14.46
CA ASP A 113 16.33 8.48 -15.77
C ASP A 113 15.88 9.87 -16.27
N PRO A 114 16.32 10.34 -17.45
CA PRO A 114 15.91 11.63 -18.01
C PRO A 114 14.39 11.80 -18.20
N GLY A 115 13.63 10.70 -18.21
CA GLY A 115 12.17 10.67 -18.25
C GLY A 115 11.48 10.62 -16.88
N PHE A 116 12.21 10.65 -15.77
CA PHE A 116 11.65 10.58 -14.42
C PHE A 116 11.21 11.96 -13.91
N ASP A 117 9.88 12.17 -13.83
CA ASP A 117 9.29 13.40 -13.28
C ASP A 117 9.09 13.30 -11.76
N GLY A 118 10.20 13.37 -11.01
CA GLY A 118 10.19 13.30 -9.55
C GLY A 118 9.57 14.53 -8.86
N TYR A 119 9.46 15.66 -9.56
CA TYR A 119 8.97 16.94 -8.99
C TYR A 119 7.46 16.94 -8.73
N LEU A 120 6.69 16.05 -9.35
CA LEU A 120 5.23 16.03 -9.26
C LEU A 120 4.68 15.38 -7.97
N PHE A 121 5.53 14.79 -7.14
CA PHE A 121 5.13 13.91 -6.04
C PHE A 121 5.54 14.37 -4.64
N GLU A 122 5.87 15.66 -4.45
CA GLU A 122 6.17 16.19 -3.12
C GLU A 122 4.97 16.07 -2.16
N PRO A 123 5.17 15.65 -0.89
CA PRO A 123 4.09 15.50 0.09
C PRO A 123 3.38 16.83 0.35
N VAL A 124 2.05 16.80 0.26
CA VAL A 124 1.22 17.81 0.91
C VAL A 124 1.12 17.46 2.39
N ALA A 125 1.59 18.35 3.26
CA ALA A 125 1.50 18.14 4.71
C ALA A 125 0.05 17.93 5.14
N LEU A 126 -0.20 16.88 5.94
CA LEU A 126 -1.48 16.71 6.62
C LEU A 126 -1.70 17.91 7.54
N LYS A 127 -2.72 18.71 7.25
CA LYS A 127 -3.23 19.66 8.24
C LYS A 127 -3.89 18.87 9.37
N ALA A 128 -3.45 19.17 10.59
CA ALA A 128 -3.98 18.63 11.84
C ALA A 128 -5.46 18.99 12.03
#